data_AF-A0A0M8WQA0-F1
#
_entry.id   AF-A0A0M8WQA0-F1
#
_cell.length_a   1.000
_cell.length_b   1.000
_cell.length_c   1.000
_cell.angle_alpha   90.00
_cell.angle_beta   90.00
_cell.angle_gamma   90.00
#
_symmetry.space_group_name_H-M   'P 1'
#
loop_
_entity.id
_entity.type
_entity.pdbx_description
1 polymer ?
#
loop_
_entity_poly.entity_id
_entity_poly.type
_entity_poly.pdbx_seq_one_letter_code
_entity_poly.pdbx_strand_id
1 'polypeptide(L)'
;MLIAASAYVVATHRSPTPAARSYTAFVKLALAVLLVRVLFAVALGSPIPGTHTLLTLPEVPLPHWAQGIRLGGRVTAEAVVFAVYDGLKLAALLICVGAANALAGPARLLKSLPGALYETGVAVVVALTFAPHLVADVQRLRAARRLRGRPDRGLRGLLQVGLPVLESALERSVALAAAMESRGYGRTAEVPARVRRTTSVLTLGGLLGVCAGTYGLLTAEGGAYGLPLLLAGVVAALAGLRLGGRRSPRTRYRPDPWGPRAWLVTGSGAAVAALLTLASVRDPLALHPGVVPLVAPALPLWPASAVLLALLPAFVPKEHP
;
A
#
# COMPACT_ATOMS: atom_id res chain seq x y z
N MET A 1 -10.49 6.31 15.00
CA MET A 1 -11.20 7.17 14.02
C MET A 1 -10.80 6.87 12.57
N LEU A 2 -9.52 7.00 12.18
CA LEU A 2 -9.07 6.74 10.80
C LEU A 2 -9.44 5.34 10.26
N ILE A 3 -9.26 4.29 11.08
CA ILE A 3 -9.65 2.92 10.73
C ILE A 3 -11.16 2.84 10.45
N ALA A 4 -11.98 3.45 11.30
CA ALA A 4 -13.43 3.44 11.14
C ALA A 4 -13.88 4.22 9.90
N ALA A 5 -13.29 5.41 9.66
CA ALA A 5 -13.62 6.22 8.48
C ALA A 5 -13.25 5.51 7.18
N SER A 6 -12.03 4.94 7.09
CA SER A 6 -11.61 4.16 5.92
C SER A 6 -12.46 2.90 5.73
N ALA A 7 -12.77 2.18 6.80
CA ALA A 7 -13.67 1.02 6.75
C ALA A 7 -15.08 1.39 6.25
N TYR A 8 -15.63 2.52 6.71
CA TYR A 8 -16.94 3.01 6.30
C TYR A 8 -16.97 3.39 4.81
N VAL A 9 -15.95 4.12 4.33
CA VAL A 9 -15.83 4.45 2.90
C VAL A 9 -15.73 3.18 2.06
N VAL A 10 -14.93 2.19 2.47
CA VAL A 10 -14.84 0.90 1.77
C VAL A 10 -16.18 0.15 1.79
N ALA A 11 -16.86 0.10 2.93
CA ALA A 11 -18.14 -0.60 3.06
C ALA A 11 -19.21 -0.01 2.13
N THR A 12 -19.29 1.32 2.05
CA THR A 12 -20.24 2.03 1.19
C THR A 12 -19.86 1.94 -0.29
N HIS A 13 -18.57 2.04 -0.63
CA HIS A 13 -18.10 2.22 -2.01
C HIS A 13 -17.48 0.99 -2.67
N ARG A 14 -17.33 -0.16 -1.99
CA ARG A 14 -16.78 -1.36 -2.66
C ARG A 14 -17.68 -1.79 -3.82
N SER A 15 -17.05 -1.99 -4.98
CA SER A 15 -17.66 -2.72 -6.10
C SER A 15 -17.41 -4.22 -5.91
N PRO A 16 -18.33 -5.11 -6.31
CA PRO A 16 -18.18 -6.57 -6.19
C PRO A 16 -17.17 -7.12 -7.22
N THR A 17 -15.92 -6.66 -7.13
CA THR A 17 -14.81 -7.12 -7.96
C THR A 17 -13.87 -7.99 -7.12
N PRO A 18 -13.03 -8.85 -7.74
CA PRO A 18 -12.05 -9.65 -7.00
C PRO A 18 -11.13 -8.83 -6.10
N ALA A 19 -10.86 -7.57 -6.47
CA ALA A 19 -10.07 -6.61 -5.69
C ALA A 19 -10.72 -6.26 -4.33
N ALA A 20 -12.05 -6.34 -4.19
CA ALA A 20 -12.73 -6.09 -2.93
C ALA A 20 -12.37 -7.10 -1.82
N ARG A 21 -11.92 -8.31 -2.19
CA ARG A 21 -11.43 -9.31 -1.23
C ARG A 21 -10.09 -8.93 -0.61
N SER A 22 -9.33 -8.03 -1.23
CA SER A 22 -8.05 -7.57 -0.70
C SER A 22 -8.22 -6.88 0.66
N TYR A 23 -9.27 -6.06 0.83
CA TYR A 23 -9.54 -5.36 2.09
C TYR A 23 -9.64 -6.33 3.27
N THR A 24 -10.42 -7.40 3.13
CA THR A 24 -10.54 -8.42 4.18
C THR A 24 -9.21 -9.10 4.48
N ALA A 25 -8.37 -9.34 3.47
CA ALA A 25 -7.03 -9.89 3.69
C ALA A 25 -6.11 -8.92 4.46
N PHE A 26 -6.13 -7.64 4.11
CA PHE A 26 -5.36 -6.59 4.80
C PHE A 26 -5.84 -6.40 6.25
N VAL A 27 -7.15 -6.42 6.52
CA VAL A 27 -7.71 -6.37 7.87
C VAL A 27 -7.29 -7.58 8.70
N LYS A 28 -7.33 -8.80 8.13
CA LYS A 28 -6.84 -10.01 8.81
C LYS A 28 -5.36 -9.93 9.13
N LEU A 29 -4.54 -9.45 8.18
CA LEU A 29 -3.12 -9.25 8.40
C LEU A 29 -2.85 -8.18 9.47
N ALA A 30 -3.60 -7.08 9.48
CA ALA A 30 -3.50 -6.03 10.50
C ALA A 30 -3.85 -6.54 11.89
N LEU A 31 -4.92 -7.35 11.99
CA LEU A 31 -5.29 -8.01 13.23
C LEU A 31 -4.21 -9.00 13.69
N ALA A 32 -3.65 -9.80 12.78
CA ALA A 32 -2.56 -10.72 13.09
C ALA A 32 -1.32 -9.98 13.63
N VAL A 33 -0.90 -8.89 12.96
CA VAL A 33 0.23 -8.06 13.41
C VAL A 33 -0.04 -7.45 14.79
N LEU A 34 -1.25 -6.94 15.03
CA LEU A 34 -1.64 -6.41 16.34
C LEU A 34 -1.59 -7.47 17.43
N LEU A 35 -2.17 -8.66 17.19
CA LEU A 35 -2.16 -9.76 18.14
C LEU A 35 -0.75 -10.23 18.46
N VAL A 36 0.09 -10.38 17.43
CA VAL A 36 1.50 -10.74 17.59
C VAL A 36 2.23 -9.67 18.41
N ARG A 37 2.06 -8.39 18.09
CA ARG A 37 2.65 -7.27 18.86
C ARG A 37 2.25 -7.30 20.34
N VAL A 38 0.97 -7.49 20.64
CA VAL A 38 0.48 -7.58 22.02
C VAL A 38 1.02 -8.83 22.71
N LEU A 39 1.03 -9.98 22.03
CA LEU A 39 1.58 -11.22 22.57
C LEU A 39 3.07 -11.06 22.92
N PHE A 40 3.87 -10.46 22.03
CA PHE A 40 5.29 -10.18 22.30
C PHE A 40 5.44 -9.22 23.49
N ALA A 41 4.61 -8.17 23.59
CA ALA A 41 4.66 -7.25 24.74
C ALA A 41 4.29 -7.93 26.07
N VAL A 42 3.35 -8.87 26.06
CA VAL A 42 2.97 -9.67 27.23
C VAL A 42 4.03 -10.71 27.59
N ALA A 43 4.65 -11.36 26.60
CA ALA A 43 5.60 -12.44 26.80
C ALA A 43 7.02 -11.98 27.16
N LEU A 44 7.51 -10.88 26.55
CA LEU A 44 8.86 -10.34 26.79
C LEU A 44 8.90 -9.27 27.90
N GLY A 45 7.75 -9.00 28.51
CA GLY A 45 7.58 -7.88 29.43
C GLY A 45 7.73 -6.53 28.71
N SER A 46 7.17 -5.49 29.30
CA SER A 46 7.34 -4.12 28.81
C SER A 46 8.24 -3.34 29.76
N PRO A 47 9.17 -2.52 29.26
CA PRO A 47 9.99 -1.62 30.09
C PRO A 47 9.18 -0.45 30.68
N ILE A 48 7.86 -0.39 30.42
CA ILE A 48 7.00 0.71 30.88
C ILE A 48 6.65 0.52 32.36
N PRO A 49 6.94 1.53 33.21
CA PRO A 49 6.50 1.53 34.60
C PRO A 49 4.97 1.49 34.63
N GLY A 50 4.40 0.49 35.31
CA GLY A 50 2.95 0.38 35.48
C GLY A 50 2.59 0.11 36.93
N THR A 51 1.52 0.75 37.40
CA THR A 51 1.01 0.59 38.76
C THR A 51 -0.06 -0.49 38.83
N HIS A 52 -0.76 -0.75 37.72
CA HIS A 52 -1.86 -1.71 37.66
C HIS A 52 -1.42 -3.06 37.07
N THR A 53 -1.18 -4.05 37.92
CA THR A 53 -0.86 -5.41 37.44
C THR A 53 -2.10 -6.23 37.12
N LEU A 54 -2.13 -6.78 35.90
CA LEU A 54 -3.20 -7.67 35.43
C LEU A 54 -2.84 -9.13 35.66
N LEU A 55 -1.62 -9.53 35.30
CA LEU A 55 -1.16 -10.92 35.35
C LEU A 55 0.29 -10.98 35.80
N THR A 56 0.66 -12.03 36.52
CA THR A 56 2.06 -12.32 36.86
C THR A 56 2.46 -13.64 36.21
N LEU A 57 3.24 -13.57 35.14
CA LEU A 57 3.81 -14.77 34.53
C LEU A 57 5.08 -15.19 35.28
N PRO A 58 5.34 -16.51 35.44
CA PRO A 58 6.57 -16.99 36.07
C PRO A 58 7.78 -16.47 35.29
N GLU A 59 8.68 -15.79 36.00
CA GLU A 59 9.90 -15.24 35.41
C GLU A 59 10.88 -16.39 35.14
N VAL A 60 11.30 -16.54 33.89
CA VAL A 60 12.37 -17.48 33.54
C VAL A 60 13.70 -16.71 33.66
N PRO A 61 14.60 -17.10 34.59
CA PRO A 61 15.89 -16.45 34.70
C PRO A 61 16.69 -16.68 33.41
N LEU A 62 16.88 -15.63 32.62
CA LEU A 62 17.65 -15.69 31.40
C LEU A 62 19.16 -15.55 31.72
N PRO A 63 20.03 -16.26 30.99
CA PRO A 63 21.47 -16.20 31.18
C PRO A 63 22.02 -14.78 30.91
N HIS A 64 23.17 -14.47 31.53
CA HIS A 64 23.74 -13.11 31.63
C HIS A 64 23.91 -12.35 30.30
N TRP A 65 23.93 -13.04 29.15
CA TRP A 65 24.08 -12.45 27.82
C TRP A 65 22.76 -11.93 27.23
N ALA A 66 21.62 -12.26 27.85
CA ALA A 66 20.27 -11.85 27.44
C ALA A 66 19.57 -10.97 28.50
N GLN A 67 20.32 -10.24 29.33
CA GLN A 67 19.79 -9.39 30.41
C GLN A 67 18.88 -8.23 29.94
N GLY A 68 18.83 -7.94 28.63
CA GLY A 68 17.94 -6.94 28.04
C GLY A 68 16.51 -7.44 27.72
N ILE A 69 16.26 -8.75 27.81
CA ILE A 69 14.95 -9.36 27.52
C ILE A 69 14.50 -10.08 28.78
N ARG A 70 13.29 -9.80 29.29
CA ARG A 70 12.70 -10.54 30.41
C ARG A 70 11.60 -11.46 29.88
N LEU A 71 11.82 -12.77 29.82
CA LEU A 71 10.71 -13.67 29.50
C LEU A 71 9.83 -13.84 30.75
N GLY A 72 8.60 -13.33 30.67
CA GLY A 72 7.63 -13.35 31.77
C GLY A 72 7.72 -12.12 32.70
N GLY A 73 7.08 -12.22 33.87
CA GLY A 73 7.00 -11.16 34.87
C GLY A 73 5.63 -10.51 35.01
N ARG A 74 5.59 -9.33 35.66
CA ARG A 74 4.36 -8.57 35.93
C ARG A 74 3.87 -7.90 34.64
N VAL A 75 2.74 -8.37 34.11
CA VAL A 75 2.03 -7.75 33.00
C VAL A 75 1.15 -6.63 33.56
N THR A 76 1.51 -5.39 33.24
CA THR A 76 0.77 -4.20 33.66
C THR A 76 -0.26 -3.77 32.62
N ALA A 77 -1.35 -3.14 33.04
CA ALA A 77 -2.36 -2.60 32.14
C ALA A 77 -1.78 -1.52 31.21
N GLU A 78 -0.89 -0.69 31.74
CA GLU A 78 -0.17 0.36 31.03
C GLU A 78 0.68 -0.20 29.90
N ALA A 79 1.38 -1.32 30.14
CA ALA A 79 2.17 -2.01 29.12
C ALA A 79 1.31 -2.55 27.98
N VAL A 80 0.17 -3.17 28.31
CA VAL A 80 -0.76 -3.73 27.31
C VAL A 80 -1.38 -2.60 26.49
N VAL A 81 -1.85 -1.53 27.13
CA VAL A 81 -2.43 -0.37 26.42
C VAL A 81 -1.41 0.29 25.50
N PHE A 82 -0.16 0.45 25.93
CA PHE A 82 0.89 0.97 25.07
C PHE A 82 1.13 0.08 23.85
N ALA A 83 1.24 -1.24 24.06
CA ALA A 83 1.43 -2.19 22.98
C ALA A 83 0.25 -2.19 21.99
N VAL A 84 -0.97 -2.06 22.49
CA VAL A 84 -2.17 -1.90 21.66
C VAL A 84 -2.12 -0.59 20.88
N TYR A 85 -1.79 0.54 21.50
CA TYR A 85 -1.68 1.83 20.80
C TYR A 85 -0.61 1.82 19.71
N ASP A 86 0.56 1.26 19.99
CA ASP A 86 1.65 1.20 19.00
C ASP A 86 1.35 0.17 17.89
N GLY A 87 0.75 -0.96 18.24
CA GLY A 87 0.25 -1.94 17.27
C GLY A 87 -0.87 -1.38 16.38
N LEU A 88 -1.76 -0.55 16.94
CA LEU A 88 -2.84 0.10 16.19
C LEU A 88 -2.31 1.08 15.14
N LYS A 89 -1.15 1.72 15.33
CA LYS A 89 -0.54 2.57 14.30
C LYS A 89 -0.18 1.77 13.04
N LEU A 90 0.49 0.63 13.22
CA LEU A 90 0.84 -0.27 12.12
C LEU A 90 -0.41 -0.88 11.47
N ALA A 91 -1.38 -1.30 12.29
CA ALA A 91 -2.65 -1.82 11.80
C ALA A 91 -3.42 -0.77 10.98
N ALA A 92 -3.46 0.48 11.43
CA ALA A 92 -4.10 1.58 10.70
C ALA A 92 -3.45 1.81 9.34
N LEU A 93 -2.11 1.85 9.27
CA LEU A 93 -1.38 1.98 8.02
C LEU A 93 -1.73 0.85 7.05
N LEU A 94 -1.74 -0.39 7.54
CA LEU A 94 -2.05 -1.55 6.72
C LEU A 94 -3.51 -1.57 6.24
N ILE A 95 -4.47 -1.16 7.08
CA ILE A 95 -5.88 -1.04 6.72
C ILE A 95 -6.09 0.07 5.69
N CYS A 96 -5.41 1.21 5.81
CA CYS A 96 -5.47 2.30 4.83
C CYS A 96 -4.93 1.85 3.46
N VAL A 97 -3.82 1.11 3.42
CA VAL A 97 -3.29 0.51 2.19
C VAL A 97 -4.28 -0.49 1.60
N GLY A 98 -4.89 -1.34 2.43
CA GLY A 98 -5.93 -2.26 2.00
C GLY A 98 -7.18 -1.56 1.46
N ALA A 99 -7.59 -0.45 2.08
CA ALA A 99 -8.70 0.37 1.62
C ALA A 99 -8.42 0.99 0.25
N ALA A 100 -7.22 1.55 0.06
CA ALA A 100 -6.79 2.10 -1.23
C ALA A 100 -6.84 1.04 -2.34
N ASN A 101 -6.31 -0.16 -2.10
CA ASN A 101 -6.30 -1.25 -3.08
C ASN A 101 -7.69 -1.83 -3.37
N ALA A 102 -8.61 -1.79 -2.40
CA ALA A 102 -9.97 -2.26 -2.59
C ALA A 102 -10.84 -1.27 -3.38
N LEU A 103 -10.59 0.03 -3.23
CA LEU A 103 -11.30 1.09 -3.95
C LEU A 103 -10.69 1.39 -5.32
N ALA A 104 -9.36 1.32 -5.44
CA ALA A 104 -8.63 1.52 -6.69
C ALA A 104 -8.17 0.17 -7.25
N GLY A 105 -8.95 -0.38 -8.19
CA GLY A 105 -8.59 -1.64 -8.86
C GLY A 105 -7.25 -1.54 -9.61
N PRO A 106 -6.37 -2.56 -9.55
CA PRO A 106 -5.06 -2.55 -10.22
C PRO A 106 -5.15 -2.22 -11.72
N ALA A 107 -6.14 -2.77 -12.40
CA ALA A 107 -6.38 -2.48 -13.82
C ALA A 107 -6.74 -1.01 -14.09
N ARG A 108 -7.41 -0.33 -13.16
CA ARG A 108 -7.74 1.10 -13.29
C ARG A 108 -6.51 1.96 -13.01
N LEU A 109 -5.68 1.59 -12.04
CA LEU A 109 -4.39 2.24 -11.78
C LEU A 109 -3.48 2.20 -13.02
N LEU A 110 -3.45 1.08 -13.74
CA LEU A 110 -2.69 0.98 -14.99
C LEU A 110 -3.18 1.93 -16.09
N LYS A 111 -4.49 2.22 -16.16
CA LYS A 111 -5.03 3.21 -17.09
C LYS A 111 -4.61 4.64 -16.75
N SER A 112 -4.37 4.92 -15.47
CA SER A 112 -3.88 6.23 -15.01
C SER A 112 -2.37 6.40 -15.10
N LEU A 113 -1.61 5.37 -15.52
CA LEU A 113 -0.17 5.50 -15.67
C LEU A 113 0.19 6.56 -16.73
N PRO A 114 1.19 7.42 -16.45
CA PRO A 114 1.66 8.40 -17.41
C PRO A 114 2.20 7.70 -18.66
N GLY A 115 2.09 8.35 -19.82
CA GLY A 115 2.60 7.82 -21.08
C GLY A 115 4.10 7.51 -21.08
N ALA A 116 4.88 8.10 -20.17
CA ALA A 116 6.29 7.79 -19.96
C ALA A 116 6.54 6.31 -19.58
N LEU A 117 5.56 5.67 -18.94
CA LEU A 117 5.61 4.27 -18.51
C LEU A 117 4.82 3.36 -19.45
N TYR A 118 4.58 3.77 -20.69
CA TYR A 118 3.73 3.02 -21.62
C TYR A 118 4.22 1.58 -21.83
N GLU A 119 5.50 1.39 -22.10
CA GLU A 119 6.09 0.07 -22.35
C GLU A 119 5.96 -0.85 -21.13
N THR A 120 6.31 -0.33 -19.94
CA THR A 120 6.12 -1.04 -18.67
C THR A 120 4.64 -1.32 -18.40
N GLY A 121 3.76 -0.35 -18.66
CA GLY A 121 2.32 -0.46 -18.46
C GLY A 121 1.71 -1.55 -19.34
N VAL A 122 2.08 -1.62 -20.62
CA VAL A 122 1.66 -2.69 -21.53
C VAL A 122 2.15 -4.04 -21.02
N ALA A 123 3.42 -4.17 -20.62
CA ALA A 123 3.95 -5.40 -20.06
C ALA A 123 3.16 -5.87 -18.82
N VAL A 124 2.82 -4.95 -17.91
CA VAL A 124 2.03 -5.27 -16.72
C VAL A 124 0.58 -5.64 -17.06
N VAL A 125 -0.07 -4.93 -17.98
CA VAL A 125 -1.43 -5.25 -18.43
C VAL A 125 -1.47 -6.64 -19.07
N VAL A 126 -0.49 -6.94 -19.92
CA VAL A 126 -0.33 -8.27 -20.55
C VAL A 126 -0.12 -9.34 -19.48
N ALA A 127 0.76 -9.11 -18.51
CA ALA A 127 1.01 -10.03 -17.40
C ALA A 127 -0.25 -10.27 -16.55
N LEU A 128 -1.00 -9.23 -16.20
CA LEU A 128 -2.25 -9.35 -15.44
C LEU A 128 -3.35 -10.09 -16.22
N THR A 129 -3.34 -9.97 -17.55
CA THR A 129 -4.29 -10.69 -18.42
C THR A 129 -3.91 -12.16 -18.52
N PHE A 130 -2.61 -12.48 -18.66
CA PHE A 130 -2.15 -13.87 -18.78
C PHE A 130 -2.10 -14.63 -17.47
N ALA A 131 -1.89 -13.97 -16.33
CA ALA A 131 -1.84 -14.60 -15.02
C ALA A 131 -3.03 -15.55 -14.72
N PRO A 132 -4.31 -15.14 -14.88
CA PRO A 132 -5.44 -16.05 -14.65
C PRO A 132 -5.47 -17.22 -15.64
N HIS A 133 -5.04 -17.01 -16.89
CA HIS A 133 -4.96 -18.07 -17.89
C HIS A 133 -3.91 -19.12 -17.49
N LEU A 134 -2.72 -18.71 -17.05
CA LEU A 134 -1.67 -19.61 -16.57
C LEU A 134 -2.12 -20.43 -15.34
N VAL A 135 -2.85 -19.81 -14.42
CA VAL A 135 -3.42 -20.52 -13.26
C VAL A 135 -4.41 -21.60 -13.72
N ALA A 136 -5.28 -21.28 -14.67
CA ALA A 136 -6.23 -22.25 -15.23
C ALA A 136 -5.52 -23.40 -15.95
N ASP A 137 -4.45 -23.12 -16.71
CA ASP A 137 -3.63 -24.15 -17.37
C ASP A 137 -2.95 -25.07 -16.36
N VAL A 138 -2.36 -24.51 -15.30
CA VAL A 138 -1.77 -25.29 -14.20
C VAL A 138 -2.81 -26.19 -13.55
N GLN A 139 -4.02 -25.68 -13.29
CA GLN A 139 -5.11 -26.45 -12.68
C GLN A 139 -5.57 -27.59 -13.59
N ARG A 140 -5.78 -27.32 -14.89
CA ARG A 140 -6.14 -28.33 -15.89
C ARG A 140 -5.07 -29.42 -15.97
N LEU A 141 -3.80 -29.05 -16.03
CA LEU A 141 -2.69 -30.00 -16.15
C LEU A 141 -2.53 -30.83 -14.88
N ARG A 142 -2.70 -30.25 -13.69
CA ARG A 142 -2.72 -31.00 -12.43
C ARG A 142 -3.89 -32.00 -12.40
N ALA A 143 -5.07 -31.61 -12.84
CA ALA A 143 -6.24 -32.50 -12.90
C ALA A 143 -6.01 -33.67 -13.87
N ALA A 144 -5.52 -33.41 -15.08
CA ALA A 144 -5.21 -34.44 -16.07
C ALA A 144 -4.18 -35.46 -15.56
N ARG A 145 -3.19 -35.02 -14.78
CA ARG A 145 -2.19 -35.93 -14.19
C ARG A 145 -2.74 -36.76 -13.03
N ARG A 146 -3.62 -36.19 -12.21
CA ARG A 146 -4.35 -36.95 -11.18
C ARG A 146 -5.16 -38.07 -11.81
N LEU A 147 -5.85 -37.81 -12.93
CA LEU A 147 -6.58 -38.84 -13.67
C LEU A 147 -5.68 -39.93 -14.26
N ARG A 148 -4.41 -39.62 -14.54
CA ARG A 148 -3.40 -40.58 -15.04
C ARG A 148 -2.62 -41.29 -13.93
N GLY A 149 -3.03 -41.16 -12.66
CA GLY A 149 -2.34 -41.75 -11.51
C GLY A 149 -0.92 -41.22 -11.27
N ARG A 150 -0.55 -40.10 -11.90
CA ARG A 150 0.79 -39.52 -11.78
C ARG A 150 0.86 -38.60 -10.57
N PRO A 151 1.96 -38.65 -9.78
CA PRO A 151 2.12 -37.78 -8.63
C PRO A 151 2.15 -36.30 -9.08
N ASP A 152 1.34 -35.48 -8.45
CA ASP A 152 1.21 -34.05 -8.75
C ASP A 152 1.93 -33.14 -7.74
N ARG A 153 2.51 -33.73 -6.67
CA ARG A 153 3.23 -33.05 -5.59
C ARG A 153 4.75 -33.27 -5.70
N GLY A 154 5.52 -32.30 -5.21
CA GLY A 154 6.99 -32.34 -5.17
C GLY A 154 7.68 -31.65 -6.35
N LEU A 155 9.01 -31.51 -6.26
CA LEU A 155 9.85 -30.81 -7.25
C LEU A 155 9.74 -31.40 -8.67
N ARG A 156 9.74 -32.74 -8.78
CA ARG A 156 9.53 -33.42 -10.07
C ARG A 156 8.13 -33.17 -10.63
N GLY A 157 7.11 -33.18 -9.76
CA GLY A 157 5.75 -32.83 -10.13
C GLY A 157 5.62 -31.37 -10.61
N LEU A 158 6.36 -30.44 -10.00
CA LEU A 158 6.42 -29.04 -10.40
C LEU A 158 7.09 -28.85 -11.76
N LEU A 159 8.27 -29.44 -12.00
CA LEU A 159 8.97 -29.36 -13.29
C LEU A 159 8.10 -29.90 -14.43
N GLN A 160 7.39 -31.01 -14.19
CA GLN A 160 6.50 -31.61 -15.17
C GLN A 160 5.19 -30.84 -15.41
N VAL A 161 4.77 -29.91 -14.54
CA VAL A 161 3.69 -28.93 -14.85
C VAL A 161 4.26 -27.69 -15.50
N GLY A 162 5.43 -27.26 -14.99
CA GLY A 162 6.06 -26.01 -15.37
C GLY A 162 6.43 -26.01 -16.84
N LEU A 163 7.07 -27.08 -17.33
CA LEU A 163 7.55 -27.13 -18.71
C LEU A 163 6.42 -26.96 -19.74
N PRO A 164 5.29 -27.72 -19.69
CA PRO A 164 4.19 -27.51 -20.64
C PRO A 164 3.48 -26.17 -20.49
N VAL A 165 3.41 -25.63 -19.27
CA VAL A 165 2.81 -24.30 -19.03
C VAL A 165 3.69 -23.19 -19.59
N LEU A 166 5.02 -23.32 -19.50
CA LEU A 166 5.96 -22.38 -20.10
C LEU A 166 5.89 -22.44 -21.63
N GLU A 167 5.83 -23.64 -22.21
CA GLU A 167 5.61 -23.83 -23.65
C GLU A 167 4.31 -23.15 -24.10
N SER A 168 3.20 -23.42 -23.42
CA SER A 168 1.89 -22.78 -23.68
C SER A 168 1.91 -21.26 -23.47
N ALA A 169 2.78 -20.76 -22.57
CA ALA A 169 2.96 -19.32 -22.34
C ALA A 169 3.78 -18.69 -23.48
N LEU A 170 4.82 -19.38 -23.96
CA LEU A 170 5.66 -18.94 -25.06
C LEU A 170 4.86 -18.85 -26.36
N GLU A 171 4.08 -19.88 -26.70
CA GLU A 171 3.20 -19.85 -27.88
C GLU A 171 2.23 -18.66 -27.86
N ARG A 172 1.58 -18.42 -26.71
CA ARG A 172 0.68 -17.26 -26.54
C ARG A 172 1.44 -15.93 -26.60
N SER A 173 2.65 -15.86 -26.08
CA SER A 173 3.47 -14.65 -26.16
C SER A 173 3.85 -14.32 -27.60
N VAL A 174 4.22 -15.32 -28.41
CA VAL A 174 4.53 -15.17 -29.84
C VAL A 174 3.30 -14.76 -30.63
N ALA A 175 2.16 -15.42 -30.39
CA ALA A 175 0.90 -15.07 -31.03
C ALA A 175 0.44 -13.64 -30.69
N LEU A 176 0.59 -13.22 -29.42
CA LEU A 176 0.28 -11.86 -29.00
C LEU A 176 1.23 -10.85 -29.64
N ALA A 177 2.52 -11.14 -29.71
CA ALA A 177 3.51 -10.26 -30.35
C ALA A 177 3.17 -10.05 -31.84
N ALA A 178 2.85 -11.12 -32.57
CA ALA A 178 2.42 -11.02 -33.96
C ALA A 178 1.13 -10.20 -34.13
N ALA A 179 0.14 -10.39 -33.24
CA ALA A 179 -1.09 -9.61 -33.25
C ALA A 179 -0.84 -8.12 -32.91
N MET A 180 0.09 -7.82 -32.00
CA MET A 180 0.49 -6.45 -31.66
C MET A 180 1.17 -5.75 -32.84
N GLU A 181 2.09 -6.43 -33.52
CA GLU A 181 2.77 -5.91 -34.71
C GLU A 181 1.76 -5.58 -35.83
N SER A 182 0.80 -6.48 -36.08
CA SER A 182 -0.25 -6.25 -37.10
C SER A 182 -1.13 -5.01 -36.82
N ARG A 183 -1.26 -4.64 -35.55
CA ARG A 183 -2.02 -3.45 -35.09
C ARG A 183 -1.13 -2.19 -35.02
N GLY A 184 0.13 -2.29 -35.41
CA GLY A 184 1.09 -1.18 -35.39
C GLY A 184 1.62 -0.82 -33.99
N TYR A 185 1.50 -1.72 -33.01
CA TYR A 185 2.23 -1.56 -31.74
C TYR A 185 3.73 -1.70 -32.01
N GLY A 186 4.55 -0.80 -31.48
CA GLY A 186 6.01 -0.80 -31.68
C GLY A 186 6.55 0.45 -32.40
N ARG A 187 5.68 1.25 -33.03
CA ARG A 187 6.06 2.58 -33.55
C ARG A 187 6.36 3.53 -32.39
N THR A 188 7.64 3.65 -32.05
CA THR A 188 8.13 4.68 -31.13
C THR A 188 8.20 6.01 -31.87
N ALA A 189 7.76 7.10 -31.24
CA ALA A 189 8.02 8.43 -31.78
C ALA A 189 9.53 8.70 -31.68
N GLU A 190 10.14 9.23 -32.74
CA GLU A 190 11.51 9.71 -32.68
C GLU A 190 11.57 10.92 -31.74
N VAL A 191 12.29 10.79 -30.63
CA VAL A 191 12.37 11.83 -29.60
C VAL A 191 13.80 12.36 -29.54
N PRO A 192 14.00 13.70 -29.61
CA PRO A 192 15.32 14.29 -29.52
C PRO A 192 16.08 13.83 -28.26
N ALA A 193 17.37 13.54 -28.40
CA ALA A 193 18.22 13.05 -27.30
C ALA A 193 18.21 13.98 -26.07
N ARG A 194 18.04 15.29 -26.29
CA ARG A 194 17.91 16.29 -25.20
C ARG A 194 16.67 16.04 -24.34
N VAL A 195 15.52 15.82 -24.96
CA VAL A 195 14.26 15.49 -24.25
C VAL A 195 14.38 14.16 -23.52
N ARG A 196 15.13 13.20 -24.10
CA ARG A 196 15.45 11.93 -23.44
C ARG A 196 16.18 12.15 -22.13
N ARG A 197 17.31 12.86 -22.16
CA ARG A 197 18.16 13.15 -21.01
C ARG A 197 17.44 13.99 -19.95
N THR A 198 16.73 15.06 -20.34
CA THR A 198 16.02 15.91 -19.37
C THR A 198 14.95 15.14 -18.61
N THR A 199 14.22 14.25 -19.28
CA THR A 199 13.24 13.38 -18.62
C THR A 199 13.90 12.43 -17.63
N SER A 200 15.01 11.78 -18.01
CA SER A 200 15.73 10.88 -17.11
C SER A 200 16.27 11.62 -15.89
N VAL A 201 16.85 12.81 -16.08
CA VAL A 201 17.36 13.65 -14.98
C VAL A 201 16.21 14.13 -14.08
N LEU A 202 15.10 14.59 -14.65
CA LEU A 202 13.95 15.06 -13.86
C LEU A 202 13.27 13.93 -13.09
N THR A 203 13.11 12.75 -13.71
CA THR A 203 12.49 11.59 -13.06
C THR A 203 13.38 11.01 -11.96
N LEU A 204 14.66 10.73 -12.25
CA LEU A 204 15.60 10.20 -11.27
C LEU A 204 15.91 11.22 -10.17
N GLY A 205 16.18 12.47 -10.55
CA GLY A 205 16.42 13.56 -9.60
C GLY A 205 15.19 13.84 -8.73
N GLY A 206 13.98 13.78 -9.31
CA GLY A 206 12.74 13.91 -8.57
C GLY A 206 12.51 12.77 -7.58
N LEU A 207 12.73 11.51 -7.99
CA LEU A 207 12.66 10.35 -7.09
C LEU A 207 13.67 10.44 -5.94
N LEU A 208 14.92 10.81 -6.23
CA LEU A 208 15.94 11.04 -5.20
C LEU A 208 15.56 12.18 -4.27
N GLY A 209 14.98 13.26 -4.79
CA GLY A 209 14.45 14.38 -4.00
C GLY A 209 13.29 13.95 -3.09
N VAL A 210 12.40 13.08 -3.56
CA VAL A 210 11.33 12.50 -2.73
C VAL A 210 11.90 11.64 -1.61
N CYS A 211 12.88 10.80 -1.90
CA CYS A 211 13.56 9.98 -0.88
C CYS A 211 14.26 10.86 0.16
N ALA A 212 15.04 11.84 -0.27
CA ALA A 212 15.77 12.76 0.61
C ALA A 212 14.81 13.65 1.42
N GLY A 213 13.73 14.16 0.81
CA GLY A 213 12.72 14.95 1.48
C GLY A 213 11.93 14.15 2.52
N THR A 214 11.55 12.92 2.19
CA THR A 214 10.89 12.01 3.15
C THR A 214 11.81 11.68 4.31
N TYR A 215 13.09 11.40 4.04
CA TYR A 215 14.09 11.20 5.08
C TYR A 215 14.22 12.43 5.99
N GLY A 216 14.30 13.64 5.40
CA GLY A 216 14.34 14.89 6.16
C GLY A 216 13.09 15.10 7.04
N LEU A 217 11.91 14.70 6.60
CA LEU A 217 10.70 14.78 7.43
C LEU A 217 10.70 13.79 8.61
N LEU A 218 11.50 12.72 8.53
CA LEU A 218 11.62 11.73 9.59
C LEU A 218 12.73 12.06 10.59
N THR A 219 13.61 13.03 10.30
CA THR A 219 14.68 13.45 11.20
C THR A 219 14.27 14.71 11.97
N ALA A 220 14.74 14.83 13.22
CA ALA A 220 14.45 15.99 14.08
C ALA A 220 15.02 17.31 13.50
N GLU A 221 16.15 17.23 12.79
CA GLU A 221 16.84 18.37 12.18
C GLU A 221 16.27 18.77 10.81
N GLY A 222 15.45 17.92 10.20
CA GLY A 222 14.98 18.11 8.83
C GLY A 222 13.71 18.94 8.66
N GLY A 223 13.21 19.55 9.73
CA GLY A 223 11.96 20.33 9.69
C GLY A 223 11.94 21.48 8.67
N ALA A 224 13.08 22.16 8.46
CA ALA A 224 13.16 23.31 7.56
C ALA A 224 13.31 22.93 6.07
N TYR A 225 14.05 21.85 5.76
CA TYR A 225 14.38 21.48 4.37
C TYR A 225 13.62 20.24 3.86
N GLY A 226 13.08 19.39 4.74
CA GLY A 226 12.41 18.14 4.35
C GLY A 226 11.17 18.36 3.48
N LEU A 227 10.28 19.26 3.91
CA LEU A 227 9.06 19.61 3.16
C LEU A 227 9.35 20.27 1.80
N PRO A 228 10.16 21.35 1.70
CA PRO A 228 10.42 21.97 0.40
C PRO A 228 11.18 21.03 -0.55
N LEU A 229 12.11 20.21 -0.04
CA LEU A 229 12.81 19.22 -0.85
C LEU A 229 11.88 18.12 -1.36
N LEU A 230 10.95 17.63 -0.51
CA LEU A 230 9.93 16.68 -0.93
C LEU A 230 9.05 17.26 -2.04
N LEU A 231 8.56 18.49 -1.87
CA LEU A 231 7.73 19.18 -2.86
C LEU A 231 8.49 19.39 -4.18
N ALA A 232 9.74 19.86 -4.12
CA ALA A 232 10.59 20.01 -5.30
C ALA A 232 10.84 18.67 -6.00
N GLY A 233 11.08 17.59 -5.24
CA GLY A 233 11.23 16.24 -5.76
C GLY A 233 9.98 15.73 -6.46
N VAL A 234 8.80 15.92 -5.86
CA VAL A 234 7.50 15.57 -6.47
C VAL A 234 7.28 16.34 -7.77
N VAL A 235 7.50 17.66 -7.76
CA VAL A 235 7.33 18.51 -8.96
C VAL A 235 8.29 18.08 -10.07
N ALA A 236 9.56 17.83 -9.75
CA ALA A 236 10.55 17.36 -10.71
C ALA A 236 10.16 15.98 -11.30
N ALA A 237 9.71 15.04 -10.46
CA ALA A 237 9.25 13.73 -10.91
C ALA A 237 8.02 13.84 -11.82
N LEU A 238 7.02 14.64 -11.45
CA LEU A 238 5.82 14.89 -12.27
C LEU A 238 6.16 15.58 -13.59
N ALA A 239 7.06 16.56 -13.58
CA ALA A 239 7.54 17.22 -14.79
C ALA A 239 8.26 16.23 -15.72
N GLY A 240 9.11 15.37 -15.17
CA GLY A 240 9.76 14.28 -15.89
C GLY A 240 8.75 13.32 -16.52
N LEU A 241 7.76 12.86 -15.76
CA LEU A 241 6.69 11.97 -16.26
C LEU A 241 5.84 12.65 -17.34
N ARG A 242 5.52 13.95 -17.19
CA ARG A 242 4.75 14.71 -18.18
C ARG A 242 5.52 14.90 -19.48
N LEU A 243 6.82 15.19 -19.41
CA LEU A 243 7.72 15.29 -20.57
C LEU A 243 7.89 13.94 -21.25
N GLY A 244 8.05 12.86 -20.49
CA GLY A 244 8.10 11.49 -21.00
C GLY A 244 6.79 11.04 -21.65
N GLY A 245 5.65 11.54 -21.18
CA GLY A 245 4.34 11.25 -21.76
C GLY A 245 4.14 11.76 -23.19
N ARG A 246 4.86 12.81 -23.60
CA ARG A 246 4.82 13.35 -24.97
C ARG A 246 5.41 12.42 -26.03
N ARG A 247 6.06 11.33 -25.61
CA ARG A 247 6.72 10.35 -26.49
C ARG A 247 5.80 9.24 -26.99
N SER A 248 4.61 9.10 -26.42
CA SER A 248 3.65 8.07 -26.79
C SER A 248 2.60 8.70 -27.70
N PRO A 249 2.69 8.50 -29.04
CA PRO A 249 1.65 8.98 -29.95
C PRO A 249 0.36 8.23 -29.65
N ARG A 250 -0.68 8.95 -29.23
CA ARG A 250 -2.03 8.39 -28.99
C ARG A 250 -2.96 8.88 -30.10
N THR A 251 -3.45 7.97 -30.93
CA THR A 251 -4.34 8.31 -32.06
C THR A 251 -5.81 8.39 -31.65
N ARG A 252 -6.25 7.55 -30.70
CA ARG A 252 -7.54 7.66 -30.02
C ARG A 252 -7.38 7.27 -28.55
N TYR A 253 -7.35 8.25 -27.67
CA TYR A 253 -7.42 8.05 -26.23
C TYR A 253 -8.71 8.68 -25.73
N ARG A 254 -9.58 7.88 -25.09
CA ARG A 254 -10.75 8.39 -24.36
C ARG A 254 -10.35 8.50 -22.89
N PRO A 255 -9.91 9.68 -22.41
CA PRO A 255 -9.53 9.85 -21.01
C PRO A 255 -10.73 9.55 -20.10
N ASP A 256 -10.45 8.96 -18.94
CA ASP A 256 -11.38 8.97 -17.82
C ASP A 256 -11.41 10.42 -17.29
N PRO A 257 -12.52 11.17 -17.42
CA PRO A 257 -12.55 12.58 -17.04
C PRO A 257 -12.39 12.73 -15.53
N TRP A 258 -11.59 13.71 -15.11
CA TRP A 258 -11.45 14.04 -13.70
C TRP A 258 -12.70 14.79 -13.23
N GLY A 259 -13.68 14.04 -12.73
CA GLY A 259 -14.95 14.58 -12.28
C GLY A 259 -14.90 15.31 -10.92
N PRO A 260 -16.00 15.96 -10.52
CA PRO A 260 -16.12 16.64 -9.22
C PRO A 260 -15.89 15.70 -8.05
N ARG A 261 -16.21 14.41 -8.20
CA ARG A 261 -15.98 13.39 -7.18
C ARG A 261 -14.50 13.09 -6.98
N ALA A 262 -13.73 13.06 -8.06
CA ALA A 262 -12.29 12.86 -7.97
C ALA A 262 -11.65 14.02 -7.19
N TRP A 263 -12.07 15.26 -7.47
CA TRP A 263 -11.68 16.44 -6.69
C TRP A 263 -12.10 16.36 -5.21
N LEU A 264 -13.30 15.87 -4.91
CA LEU A 264 -13.77 15.75 -3.54
C LEU A 264 -13.00 14.68 -2.76
N VAL A 265 -12.70 13.54 -3.39
CA VAL A 265 -11.88 12.47 -2.80
C VAL A 265 -10.45 12.94 -2.56
N THR A 266 -9.80 13.56 -3.56
CA THR A 266 -8.42 14.04 -3.39
C THR A 266 -8.36 15.23 -2.44
N GLY A 267 -9.32 16.15 -2.53
CA GLY A 267 -9.42 17.33 -1.67
C GLY A 267 -9.66 16.97 -0.21
N SER A 268 -10.60 16.04 0.07
CA SER A 268 -10.84 15.57 1.44
C SER A 268 -9.61 14.86 2.03
N GLY A 269 -8.97 13.96 1.28
CA GLY A 269 -7.73 13.31 1.70
C GLY A 269 -6.59 14.28 1.98
N ALA A 270 -6.39 15.27 1.09
CA ALA A 270 -5.38 16.31 1.25
C ALA A 270 -5.67 17.21 2.45
N ALA A 271 -6.94 17.58 2.68
CA ALA A 271 -7.35 18.36 3.83
C ALA A 271 -7.11 17.60 5.14
N VAL A 272 -7.46 16.31 5.23
CA VAL A 272 -7.16 15.50 6.42
C VAL A 272 -5.66 15.43 6.68
N ALA A 273 -4.86 15.19 5.64
CA ALA A 273 -3.41 15.15 5.78
C ALA A 273 -2.84 16.48 6.30
N ALA A 274 -3.24 17.62 5.70
CA ALA A 274 -2.78 18.94 6.10
C ALA A 274 -3.22 19.35 7.52
N LEU A 275 -4.46 19.03 7.90
CA LEU A 275 -4.98 19.36 9.22
C LEU A 275 -4.34 18.50 10.33
N LEU A 276 -4.07 17.22 10.05
CA LEU A 276 -3.37 16.35 10.99
C LEU A 276 -1.89 16.71 11.13
N THR A 277 -1.21 17.12 10.05
CA THR A 277 0.17 17.63 10.15
C THR A 277 0.22 18.95 10.92
N LEU A 278 -0.74 19.85 10.70
CA LEU A 278 -0.86 21.08 11.49
C LEU A 278 -1.13 20.77 12.96
N ALA A 279 -2.00 19.80 13.26
CA ALA A 279 -2.26 19.35 14.62
C ALA A 279 -1.00 18.78 15.27
N SER A 280 -0.20 17.99 14.55
CA SER A 280 1.06 17.44 15.09
C SER A 280 2.12 18.50 15.39
N VAL A 281 2.09 19.64 14.71
CA VAL A 281 3.01 20.74 14.98
C VAL A 281 2.51 21.61 16.14
N ARG A 282 1.21 21.86 16.23
CA ARG A 282 0.63 22.73 17.27
C ARG A 282 0.49 22.07 18.63
N ASP A 283 0.08 20.80 18.66
CA ASP A 283 -0.14 20.05 19.89
C ASP A 283 0.23 18.57 19.70
N PRO A 284 1.54 18.24 19.77
CA PRO A 284 2.01 16.86 19.65
C PRO A 284 1.45 15.94 20.72
N LEU A 285 1.19 16.47 21.94
CA LEU A 285 0.73 15.68 23.08
C LEU A 285 -0.72 15.22 22.90
N ALA A 286 -1.57 16.03 22.27
CA ALA A 286 -2.94 15.62 21.94
C ALA A 286 -3.03 14.41 21.00
N LEU A 287 -1.99 14.12 20.19
CA LEU A 287 -1.94 12.97 19.29
C LEU A 287 -1.25 11.74 19.92
N HIS A 288 -0.65 11.91 21.10
CA HIS A 288 0.06 10.86 21.84
C HIS A 288 -0.58 10.66 23.21
N PRO A 289 -1.66 9.87 23.31
CA PRO A 289 -2.28 9.60 24.60
C PRO A 289 -1.26 8.95 25.54
N GLY A 290 -1.07 9.57 26.70
CA GLY A 290 -0.20 9.06 27.76
C GLY A 290 -0.71 7.73 28.29
N VAL A 291 0.21 6.87 28.71
CA VAL A 291 -0.11 5.55 29.28
C VAL A 291 0.26 5.46 30.76
N VAL A 292 0.99 6.46 31.27
CA VAL A 292 1.41 6.60 32.65
C VAL A 292 1.21 8.07 33.06
N PRO A 293 0.32 8.39 34.02
CA PRO A 293 -0.66 7.50 34.67
C PRO A 293 -1.74 7.01 33.69
N LEU A 294 -2.39 5.88 34.02
CA LEU A 294 -3.46 5.32 33.19
C LEU A 294 -4.75 6.14 33.33
N VAL A 295 -4.89 7.17 32.50
CA VAL A 295 -6.07 8.04 32.45
C VAL A 295 -6.80 7.81 31.12
N ALA A 296 -8.13 7.90 31.15
CA ALA A 296 -8.92 7.83 29.92
C ALA A 296 -8.47 8.94 28.95
N PRO A 297 -8.12 8.60 27.70
CA PRO A 297 -7.63 9.60 26.75
C PRO A 297 -8.74 10.59 26.44
N ALA A 298 -8.46 11.89 26.60
CA ALA A 298 -9.35 12.93 26.12
C ALA A 298 -9.40 12.86 24.58
N LEU A 299 -10.60 12.94 23.99
CA LEU A 299 -10.75 12.98 22.55
C LEU A 299 -10.41 14.40 22.06
N PRO A 300 -9.32 14.61 21.32
CA PRO A 300 -8.98 15.93 20.83
C PRO A 300 -9.98 16.27 19.71
N LEU A 301 -10.91 17.20 19.99
CA LEU A 301 -12.04 17.50 19.11
C LEU A 301 -11.60 18.01 17.74
N TRP A 302 -10.50 18.77 17.69
CA TRP A 302 -9.96 19.33 16.44
C TRP A 302 -9.36 18.26 15.50
N PRO A 303 -8.41 17.40 15.91
CA PRO A 303 -7.96 16.28 15.09
C PRO A 303 -9.08 15.30 14.75
N ALA A 304 -10.02 15.07 15.68
CA ALA A 304 -11.15 14.19 15.44
C ALA A 304 -12.07 14.74 14.33
N SER A 305 -12.39 16.03 14.35
CA SER A 305 -13.20 16.68 13.31
C SER A 305 -12.50 16.71 11.96
N ALA A 306 -11.18 16.88 11.93
CA ALA A 306 -10.39 16.76 10.70
C ALA A 306 -10.56 15.38 10.05
N VAL A 307 -10.52 14.30 10.83
CA VAL A 307 -10.71 12.93 10.31
C VAL A 307 -12.11 12.71 9.73
N LEU A 308 -13.14 13.43 10.20
CA LEU A 308 -14.49 13.32 9.65
C LEU A 308 -14.56 13.79 8.19
N LEU A 309 -13.65 14.67 7.73
CA LEU A 309 -13.58 15.04 6.32
C LEU A 309 -13.26 13.85 5.41
N ALA A 310 -12.59 12.81 5.92
CA ALA A 310 -12.35 11.58 5.17
C ALA A 310 -13.64 10.81 4.85
N LEU A 311 -14.76 11.12 5.51
CA LEU A 311 -16.07 10.54 5.23
C LEU A 311 -16.81 11.24 4.09
N LEU A 312 -16.39 12.44 3.68
CA LEU A 312 -17.08 13.22 2.63
C LEU A 312 -17.31 12.41 1.34
N PRO A 313 -16.34 11.60 0.85
CA PRO A 313 -16.58 10.76 -0.33
C PRO A 313 -17.69 9.74 -0.18
N ALA A 314 -17.99 9.30 1.06
CA ALA A 314 -19.02 8.30 1.31
C ALA A 314 -20.44 8.81 1.06
N PHE A 315 -20.65 10.14 1.09
CA PHE A 315 -21.95 10.78 0.87
C PHE A 315 -22.21 11.16 -0.59
N VAL A 316 -21.20 11.01 -1.44
CA VAL A 316 -21.36 11.23 -2.86
C VAL A 316 -21.93 9.95 -3.48
N PRO A 317 -22.98 10.02 -4.34
CA PRO A 317 -23.57 8.82 -4.94
C PRO A 317 -22.52 8.02 -5.72
N LYS A 318 -22.77 6.72 -6.00
CA LYS A 318 -21.94 5.96 -6.95
C LYS A 318 -22.20 6.45 -8.38
N GLU A 319 -21.19 6.42 -9.23
CA GLU A 319 -21.38 6.64 -10.68
C GLU A 319 -21.52 5.23 -11.20
N HIS A 320 -22.70 4.93 -11.71
CA HIS A 320 -22.88 3.69 -12.44
C HIS A 320 -21.98 3.78 -13.68
N PRO A 321 -21.04 2.83 -13.87
CA PRO A 321 -20.26 2.76 -15.10
C PRO A 321 -21.16 2.45 -16.30
#